data_AF-A0A1V6QS31-F1
#
_entry.id   AF-A0A1V6QS31-F1
#
_cell.length_a   1.000
_cell.length_b   1.000
_cell.length_c   1.000
_cell.angle_alpha   90.00
_cell.angle_beta   90.00
_cell.angle_gamma   90.00
#
_symmetry.space_group_name_H-M   'P 1'
#
loop_
_entity.id
_entity.type
_entity.pdbx_description
1 polymer ?
#
loop_
_entity_poly.entity_id
_entity_poly.type
_entity_poly.pdbx_seq_one_letter_code
_entity_poly.pdbx_strand_id
1 'polypeptide(L)'
;MGDSTILSAVLEYRDELGAIAEFLRKLAGICWTLNYFSMMYVSGREKIPNTGIFPLCNDIAWEFVYAFVHPAASAHWEGGVKIWFLVHLAVVSYILKFAPNEWNDVPIMKNNIYLIYLVVILGFTAGQLSFAAEVGPDLGFFYGGVLCQTLASLGPICQLLSRNSTRGASILTWYVFVPSIFPRFPVSDTLNAYL
;
A
#
# COMPACT_ATOMS: atom_id res chain seq x y z
N MET A 1 26.60 25.65 -9.37
CA MET A 1 25.85 26.50 -10.33
C MET A 1 24.59 25.83 -10.89
N GLY A 2 24.40 24.50 -10.80
CA GLY A 2 23.15 23.84 -11.25
C GLY A 2 22.00 23.87 -10.23
N ASP A 3 22.29 23.78 -8.93
CA ASP A 3 21.25 23.67 -7.88
C ASP A 3 20.42 24.96 -7.73
N SER A 4 21.03 26.13 -7.97
CA SER A 4 20.35 27.42 -7.93
C SER A 4 19.28 27.57 -9.02
N THR A 5 19.45 26.89 -10.16
CA THR A 5 18.53 26.97 -11.30
C THR A 5 17.33 26.04 -11.13
N ILE A 6 17.53 24.86 -10.55
CA ILE A 6 16.43 23.94 -10.23
C ILE A 6 15.58 24.51 -9.09
N LEU A 7 16.22 25.03 -8.03
CA LEU A 7 15.51 25.61 -6.91
C LEU A 7 14.66 26.82 -7.33
N SER A 8 15.18 27.69 -8.19
CA SER A 8 14.42 28.85 -8.70
C SER A 8 13.24 28.42 -9.58
N ALA A 9 13.42 27.42 -10.44
CA ALA A 9 12.31 26.87 -11.22
C ALA A 9 11.24 26.20 -10.34
N VAL A 10 11.63 25.45 -9.30
CA VAL A 10 10.69 24.83 -8.35
C VAL A 10 9.90 25.88 -7.58
N LEU A 11 10.53 26.99 -7.20
CA LEU A 11 9.84 28.10 -6.53
C LEU A 11 8.89 28.85 -7.48
N GLU A 12 9.27 29.03 -8.75
CA GLU A 12 8.44 29.67 -9.77
C GLU A 12 7.15 28.88 -10.05
N TYR A 13 7.26 27.54 -10.15
CA TYR A 13 6.12 26.65 -10.42
C TYR A 13 5.51 26.01 -9.17
N ARG A 14 5.83 26.51 -7.97
CA ARG A 14 5.44 25.87 -6.70
C ARG A 14 3.95 25.57 -6.59
N ASP A 15 3.11 26.53 -6.96
CA ASP A 15 1.66 26.40 -6.83
C ASP A 15 1.08 25.42 -7.87
N GLU A 16 1.62 25.42 -9.09
CA GLU A 16 1.25 24.45 -10.13
C GLU A 16 1.65 23.03 -9.74
N LEU A 17 2.88 22.85 -9.24
CA LEU A 17 3.38 21.57 -8.74
C LEU A 17 2.55 21.07 -7.55
N GLY A 18 2.17 21.97 -6.65
CA GLY A 18 1.26 21.67 -5.54
C GLY A 18 -0.12 21.19 -6.01
N ALA A 19 -0.71 21.88 -6.98
CA ALA A 19 -2.01 21.49 -7.56
C ALA A 19 -1.95 20.12 -8.25
N ILE A 20 -0.86 19.85 -8.99
CA ILE A 20 -0.62 18.54 -9.62
C ILE A 20 -0.48 17.45 -8.57
N ALA A 21 0.32 17.67 -7.52
CA ALA A 21 0.51 16.71 -6.43
C ALA A 21 -0.83 16.36 -5.75
N GLU A 22 -1.65 17.37 -5.45
CA GLU A 22 -2.98 17.19 -4.86
C GLU A 22 -3.94 16.41 -5.76
N PHE A 23 -3.94 16.70 -7.06
CA PHE A 23 -4.74 15.96 -8.03
C PHE A 23 -4.31 14.48 -8.09
N LEU A 24 -3.01 14.22 -8.21
CA LEU A 24 -2.49 12.86 -8.25
C LEU A 24 -2.83 12.13 -6.95
N ARG A 25 -2.73 12.80 -5.79
CA ARG A 25 -3.04 12.24 -4.46
C ARG A 25 -4.47 11.71 -4.40
N LYS A 26 -5.43 12.51 -4.87
CA LYS A 26 -6.84 12.12 -4.96
C LYS A 26 -7.04 10.97 -5.95
N LEU A 27 -6.38 11.02 -7.11
CA LEU A 27 -6.46 9.98 -8.12
C LEU A 27 -5.97 8.62 -7.58
N ALA A 28 -4.80 8.58 -6.93
CA ALA A 28 -4.33 7.36 -6.30
C ALA A 28 -5.31 6.85 -5.25
N GLY A 29 -5.94 7.75 -4.49
CA GLY A 29 -6.94 7.32 -3.53
C GLY A 29 -8.15 6.63 -4.15
N ILE A 30 -8.62 7.13 -5.29
CA ILE A 30 -9.68 6.48 -6.08
C ILE A 30 -9.19 5.12 -6.62
N CYS A 31 -7.97 5.08 -7.17
CA CYS A 31 -7.37 3.85 -7.67
C CYS A 31 -7.28 2.77 -6.59
N TRP A 32 -6.75 3.09 -5.41
CA TRP A 32 -6.67 2.15 -4.29
C TRP A 32 -8.05 1.63 -3.86
N THR A 33 -9.06 2.49 -3.85
CA THR A 33 -10.43 2.09 -3.52
C THR A 33 -11.00 1.13 -4.57
N LEU A 34 -10.84 1.42 -5.86
CA LEU A 34 -11.25 0.52 -6.95
C LEU A 34 -10.50 -0.82 -6.89
N ASN A 35 -9.22 -0.77 -6.50
CA ASN A 35 -8.40 -1.96 -6.32
C ASN A 35 -9.01 -2.88 -5.24
N TYR A 36 -9.38 -2.34 -4.08
CA TYR A 36 -10.04 -3.12 -3.02
C TYR A 36 -11.33 -3.82 -3.48
N PHE A 37 -12.18 -3.14 -4.25
CA PHE A 37 -13.36 -3.77 -4.84
C PHE A 37 -12.99 -4.89 -5.82
N SER A 38 -11.99 -4.66 -6.67
CA SER A 38 -11.49 -5.65 -7.62
C SER A 38 -10.94 -6.90 -6.90
N MET A 39 -10.15 -6.71 -5.84
CA MET A 39 -9.58 -7.80 -5.05
C MET A 39 -10.68 -8.68 -4.44
N MET A 40 -11.72 -8.07 -3.87
CA MET A 40 -12.87 -8.81 -3.34
C MET A 40 -13.65 -9.52 -4.44
N TYR A 41 -13.91 -8.86 -5.57
CA TYR A 41 -14.64 -9.45 -6.70
C TYR A 41 -13.92 -10.69 -7.26
N VAL A 42 -12.63 -10.57 -7.54
CA VAL A 42 -11.82 -11.67 -8.10
C VAL A 42 -11.70 -12.81 -7.09
N SER A 43 -11.39 -12.50 -5.83
CA SER A 43 -11.26 -13.53 -4.80
C SER A 43 -12.59 -14.27 -4.55
N GLY A 44 -13.70 -13.55 -4.60
CA GLY A 44 -15.04 -14.11 -4.43
C GLY A 44 -15.48 -14.99 -5.61
N ARG A 45 -15.14 -14.58 -6.85
CA ARG A 45 -15.41 -15.34 -8.08
C ARG A 45 -14.58 -16.60 -8.18
N GLU A 46 -13.29 -16.51 -7.88
CA GLU A 46 -12.34 -17.62 -8.08
C GLU A 46 -12.11 -18.48 -6.84
N LYS A 47 -12.67 -18.07 -5.70
CA LYS A 47 -12.58 -18.76 -4.41
C LYS A 47 -11.13 -18.99 -3.96
N ILE A 48 -10.23 -18.08 -4.32
CA ILE A 48 -8.81 -18.07 -3.92
C ILE A 48 -8.38 -16.61 -3.67
N PRO A 49 -7.32 -16.36 -2.89
CA PRO A 49 -6.79 -15.01 -2.73
C PRO A 49 -6.30 -14.42 -4.05
N ASN A 50 -6.72 -13.18 -4.32
CA ASN A 50 -6.28 -12.41 -5.49
C ASN A 50 -4.84 -11.86 -5.37
N THR A 51 -4.30 -11.75 -4.16
CA THR A 51 -2.94 -11.25 -3.92
C THR A 51 -2.24 -12.09 -2.85
N GLY A 52 -0.93 -11.90 -2.71
CA GLY A 52 -0.08 -12.64 -1.78
C GLY A 52 -0.30 -12.26 -0.32
N ILE A 53 0.27 -13.05 0.58
CA ILE A 53 0.24 -12.79 2.02
C ILE A 53 0.99 -11.49 2.35
N PHE A 54 2.21 -11.31 1.84
CA PHE A 54 3.07 -10.17 2.19
C PHE A 54 2.51 -8.80 1.79
N PRO A 55 1.97 -8.59 0.57
CA PRO A 55 1.39 -7.29 0.21
C PRO A 55 0.23 -6.88 1.14
N LEU A 56 -0.72 -7.79 1.39
CA LEU A 56 -1.85 -7.52 2.30
C LEU A 56 -1.39 -7.20 3.72
N CYS A 57 -0.46 -8.00 4.24
CA CYS A 57 0.00 -7.85 5.62
C CYS A 57 0.83 -6.58 5.83
N ASN A 58 1.64 -6.19 4.83
CA ASN A 58 2.41 -4.96 4.91
C ASN A 58 1.52 -3.72 4.78
N ASP A 59 0.52 -3.74 3.89
CA ASP A 59 -0.40 -2.60 3.72
C ASP A 59 -1.24 -2.34 4.98
N ILE A 60 -1.83 -3.38 5.57
CA ILE A 60 -2.61 -3.20 6.79
C ILE A 60 -1.75 -2.77 7.98
N ALA A 61 -0.50 -3.24 8.07
CA ALA A 61 0.46 -2.82 9.07
C ALA A 61 0.83 -1.34 8.90
N TRP A 62 1.13 -0.92 7.67
CA TRP A 62 1.42 0.47 7.34
C TRP A 62 0.24 1.39 7.67
N GLU A 63 -0.97 1.03 7.24
CA GLU A 63 -2.19 1.77 7.55
C GLU A 63 -2.41 1.86 9.06
N PHE A 64 -2.23 0.78 9.83
CA PHE A 64 -2.37 0.80 11.29
C PHE A 64 -1.37 1.77 11.95
N VAL A 65 -0.09 1.65 11.62
CA VAL A 65 0.98 2.45 12.24
C VAL A 65 0.75 3.93 11.99
N TYR A 66 0.47 4.33 10.75
CA TYR A 66 0.34 5.75 10.42
C TYR A 66 -1.07 6.31 10.61
N ALA A 67 -2.10 5.47 10.76
CA ALA A 67 -3.44 5.93 11.14
C ALA A 67 -3.60 6.15 12.66
N PHE A 68 -2.96 5.32 13.49
CA PHE A 68 -3.23 5.27 14.93
C PHE A 68 -2.00 5.54 15.82
N VAL A 69 -0.80 5.10 15.43
CA VAL A 69 0.42 5.29 16.25
C VAL A 69 1.09 6.62 15.92
N HIS A 70 1.22 6.93 14.63
CA HIS A 70 1.79 8.19 14.12
C HIS A 70 0.80 8.96 13.24
N PRO A 71 -0.36 9.39 13.77
CA PRO A 71 -1.39 10.09 13.00
C PRO A 71 -0.94 11.45 12.47
N ALA A 72 0.06 12.07 13.09
CA ALA A 72 0.63 13.33 12.60
C ALA A 72 1.30 13.17 11.23
N ALA A 73 1.98 12.04 11.00
CA ALA A 73 2.66 11.76 9.74
C ALA A 73 1.69 11.57 8.56
N SER A 74 0.44 11.18 8.84
CA SER A 74 -0.62 11.04 7.83
C SER A 74 -1.62 12.19 7.83
N ALA A 75 -1.37 13.28 8.57
CA ALA A 75 -2.33 14.38 8.75
C ALA A 75 -2.74 15.05 7.44
N HIS A 76 -1.83 15.13 6.46
CA HIS A 76 -2.08 15.66 5.11
C HIS A 76 -3.13 14.85 4.31
N TRP A 77 -3.48 13.65 4.76
CA TRP A 77 -4.59 12.87 4.21
C TRP A 77 -5.94 13.11 4.89
N GLU A 78 -6.01 14.02 5.87
CA GLU A 78 -7.26 14.43 6.54
C GLU A 78 -8.09 13.24 7.07
N GLY A 79 -7.41 12.20 7.56
CA GLY A 79 -8.07 10.98 8.06
C GLY A 79 -8.37 9.92 7.00
N GLY A 80 -8.03 10.15 5.72
CA GLY A 80 -8.18 9.17 4.64
C GLY A 80 -7.51 7.82 4.94
N VAL A 81 -6.35 7.83 5.59
CA VAL A 81 -5.62 6.60 5.98
C VAL A 81 -6.41 5.78 7.02
N LYS A 82 -7.14 6.43 7.96
CA LYS A 82 -8.00 5.72 8.92
C LYS A 82 -9.18 5.04 8.22
N ILE A 83 -9.79 5.73 7.25
CA ILE A 83 -10.88 5.18 6.45
C ILE A 83 -10.37 3.99 5.63
N TRP A 84 -9.19 4.13 5.01
CA TRP A 84 -8.58 3.03 4.28
C TRP A 84 -8.28 1.82 5.15
N PHE A 85 -7.74 2.02 6.35
CA PHE A 85 -7.54 0.93 7.30
C PHE A 85 -8.83 0.12 7.55
N LEU A 86 -9.96 0.80 7.75
CA LEU A 86 -11.25 0.14 7.98
C LEU A 86 -11.74 -0.62 6.73
N VAL A 87 -11.59 -0.02 5.55
CA VAL A 87 -11.93 -0.69 4.28
C VAL A 87 -11.02 -1.90 4.05
N HIS A 88 -9.73 -1.77 4.33
CA HIS A 88 -8.76 -2.83 4.14
C HIS A 88 -9.00 -3.99 5.12
N LEU A 89 -9.39 -3.71 6.37
CA LEU A 89 -9.84 -4.74 7.31
C LEU A 89 -10.99 -5.56 6.73
N ALA A 90 -11.97 -4.93 6.08
CA ALA A 90 -13.06 -5.64 5.42
C ALA A 90 -12.56 -6.50 4.24
N VAL A 91 -11.63 -5.98 3.44
CA VAL A 91 -11.01 -6.68 2.31
C VAL A 91 -10.22 -7.91 2.80
N VAL A 92 -9.32 -7.75 3.77
CA VAL A 92 -8.53 -8.84 4.36
C VAL A 92 -9.46 -9.89 4.94
N SER A 93 -10.47 -9.48 5.71
CA SER A 93 -11.45 -10.40 6.30
C SER A 93 -12.22 -11.19 5.24
N TYR A 94 -12.53 -10.57 4.09
CA TYR A 94 -13.19 -11.23 2.98
C TYR A 94 -12.25 -12.23 2.27
N ILE A 95 -11.02 -11.81 1.95
CA ILE A 95 -10.03 -12.63 1.26
C ILE A 95 -9.59 -13.82 2.11
N LEU A 96 -9.43 -13.64 3.42
CA LEU A 96 -9.04 -14.69 4.36
C LEU A 96 -10.01 -15.88 4.39
N LYS A 97 -11.27 -15.69 3.99
CA LYS A 97 -12.24 -16.80 3.84
C LYS A 97 -11.80 -17.80 2.76
N PHE A 98 -11.05 -17.34 1.77
CA PHE A 98 -10.59 -18.14 0.64
C PHE A 98 -9.10 -18.52 0.74
N ALA A 99 -8.36 -17.96 1.69
CA ALA A 99 -6.93 -18.22 1.88
C ALA A 99 -6.56 -19.71 2.02
N PRO A 100 -7.30 -20.56 2.75
CA PRO A 100 -7.00 -21.99 2.81
C PRO A 100 -7.01 -22.71 1.46
N ASN A 101 -7.77 -22.21 0.47
CA ASN A 101 -7.95 -22.88 -0.83
C ASN A 101 -6.69 -22.80 -1.71
N GLU A 102 -5.78 -21.87 -1.43
CA GLU A 102 -4.49 -21.76 -2.12
C GLU A 102 -3.49 -22.83 -1.66
N TRP A 103 -3.67 -23.36 -0.45
CA TRP A 103 -2.70 -24.24 0.20
C TRP A 103 -3.18 -25.69 0.31
N ASN A 104 -4.04 -26.14 -0.61
CA ASN A 104 -4.58 -27.50 -0.59
C ASN A 104 -3.47 -28.58 -0.63
N ASP A 105 -2.36 -28.30 -1.29
CA ASP A 105 -1.22 -29.21 -1.40
C ASP A 105 -0.23 -29.11 -0.22
N VAL A 106 -0.42 -28.12 0.68
CA VAL A 106 0.45 -27.89 1.84
C VAL A 106 -0.39 -27.78 3.12
N PRO A 107 -0.75 -28.92 3.75
CA PRO A 107 -1.70 -28.97 4.88
C PRO A 107 -1.28 -28.11 6.08
N ILE A 108 0.02 -27.99 6.34
CA ILE A 108 0.56 -27.15 7.43
C ILE A 108 0.19 -25.69 7.22
N MET A 109 0.37 -25.18 5.99
CA MET A 109 0.02 -23.79 5.64
C MET A 109 -1.50 -23.60 5.71
N LYS A 110 -2.27 -24.52 5.14
CA LYS A 110 -3.75 -24.47 5.14
C LYS A 110 -4.34 -24.39 6.55
N ASN A 111 -3.87 -25.24 7.47
CA ASN A 111 -4.41 -25.33 8.83
C ASN A 111 -3.99 -24.15 9.71
N ASN A 112 -2.87 -23.49 9.39
CA ASN A 112 -2.32 -22.39 10.17
C ASN A 112 -2.42 -21.04 9.45
N ILE A 113 -3.18 -20.93 8.35
CA ILE A 113 -3.13 -19.75 7.48
C ILE A 113 -3.47 -18.47 8.21
N TYR A 114 -4.46 -18.47 9.11
CA TYR A 114 -4.82 -17.30 9.91
C TYR A 114 -3.71 -16.88 10.86
N LEU A 115 -3.02 -17.85 11.48
CA LEU A 115 -1.86 -17.59 12.34
C LEU A 115 -0.69 -17.01 11.53
N ILE A 116 -0.47 -17.53 10.32
CA ILE A 116 0.57 -17.01 9.41
C ILE A 116 0.29 -15.55 9.08
N TYR A 117 -0.95 -15.21 8.68
CA TYR A 117 -1.32 -13.81 8.44
C TYR A 117 -1.11 -12.94 9.68
N LEU A 118 -1.52 -13.41 10.86
CA LEU A 118 -1.32 -12.67 12.11
C LEU A 118 0.17 -12.40 12.39
N VAL A 119 1.01 -13.44 12.32
CA VAL A 119 2.46 -13.33 12.56
C VAL A 119 3.11 -12.38 11.55
N VAL A 120 2.72 -12.47 10.28
CA VAL A 120 3.26 -11.59 9.23
C VAL A 120 2.80 -10.15 9.42
N ILE A 121 1.54 -9.89 9.80
CA ILE A 121 1.05 -8.54 10.14
C ILE A 121 1.82 -7.96 11.32
N LEU A 122 2.03 -8.75 12.37
CA LEU A 122 2.81 -8.31 13.55
C LEU A 122 4.27 -8.02 13.17
N GLY A 123 4.87 -8.86 12.33
CA GLY A 123 6.22 -8.66 11.81
C GLY A 123 6.37 -7.38 11.00
N PHE A 124 5.45 -7.11 10.06
CA PHE A 124 5.46 -5.86 9.31
C PHE A 124 5.13 -4.66 10.20
N THR A 125 4.20 -4.77 11.15
CA THR A 125 3.91 -3.69 12.10
C THR A 125 5.16 -3.33 12.91
N ALA A 126 5.87 -4.33 13.44
CA ALA A 126 7.13 -4.12 14.15
C ALA A 126 8.20 -3.49 13.23
N GLY A 127 8.30 -3.95 11.98
CA GLY A 127 9.22 -3.38 10.99
C GLY A 127 8.92 -1.92 10.67
N GLN A 128 7.65 -1.58 10.44
CA GLN A 128 7.20 -0.20 10.16
C GLN A 128 7.44 0.72 11.36
N LEU A 129 7.17 0.25 12.58
CA LEU A 129 7.46 1.00 13.81
C LEU A 129 8.95 1.22 14.02
N SER A 130 9.76 0.18 13.84
CA SER A 130 11.22 0.27 13.97
C SER A 130 11.79 1.23 12.93
N PHE A 131 11.31 1.15 11.69
CA PHE A 131 11.74 2.04 10.63
C PHE A 131 11.35 3.50 10.92
N ALA A 132 10.11 3.76 11.35
CA ALA A 132 9.66 5.09 11.76
C ALA A 132 10.46 5.65 12.94
N ALA A 133 10.92 4.79 13.87
CA ALA A 133 11.78 5.20 14.98
C ALA A 133 13.18 5.60 14.51
N GLU A 134 13.73 4.95 13.48
CA GLU A 134 15.06 5.22 12.95
C GLU A 134 15.11 6.45 12.03
N VAL A 135 14.16 6.60 11.09
CA VAL A 135 14.18 7.67 10.08
C VAL A 135 13.22 8.82 10.38
N GLY A 136 12.39 8.68 11.41
CA GLY A 136 11.31 9.60 11.73
C GLY A 136 9.96 9.21 11.10
N PRO A 137 8.83 9.57 11.74
CA PRO A 137 7.50 9.13 11.28
C PRO A 137 7.10 9.59 9.88
N ASP A 138 7.50 10.79 9.45
CA ASP A 138 7.12 11.34 8.13
C ASP A 138 7.82 10.62 6.98
N LEU A 139 9.14 10.39 7.11
CA LEU A 139 9.90 9.58 6.17
C LEU A 139 9.48 8.11 6.24
N GLY A 140 9.18 7.61 7.44
CA GLY A 140 8.60 6.29 7.65
C GLY A 140 7.30 6.11 6.87
N PHE A 141 6.38 7.08 6.97
CA PHE A 141 5.10 7.07 6.25
C PHE A 141 5.33 6.97 4.75
N PHE A 142 6.21 7.81 4.22
CA PHE A 142 6.52 7.85 2.79
C PHE A 142 7.14 6.54 2.29
N TYR A 143 8.30 6.16 2.84
CA TYR A 143 9.04 4.99 2.36
C TYR A 143 8.38 3.67 2.73
N GLY A 144 7.67 3.61 3.87
CA GLY A 144 6.80 2.48 4.20
C GLY A 144 5.71 2.29 3.15
N GLY A 145 5.17 3.39 2.61
CA GLY A 145 4.22 3.37 1.52
C GLY A 145 4.83 2.95 0.17
N VAL A 146 6.10 3.28 -0.06
CA VAL A 146 6.86 2.79 -1.22
C VAL A 146 7.06 1.27 -1.12
N LEU A 147 7.34 0.74 0.08
CA LEU A 147 7.42 -0.69 0.32
C LEU A 147 6.07 -1.39 0.05
N CYS A 148 4.96 -0.82 0.53
CA CYS A 148 3.59 -1.24 0.20
C CYS A 148 3.39 -1.37 -1.31
N GLN A 149 3.67 -0.29 -2.03
CA GLN A 149 3.50 -0.25 -3.47
C GLN A 149 4.38 -1.28 -4.20
N THR A 150 5.62 -1.45 -3.74
CA THR A 150 6.57 -2.42 -4.32
C THR A 150 6.08 -3.84 -4.14
N LEU A 151 5.66 -4.21 -2.93
CA LEU A 151 5.11 -5.53 -2.66
C LEU A 151 3.80 -5.77 -3.41
N ALA A 152 2.93 -4.77 -3.49
CA ALA A 152 1.66 -4.87 -4.22
C ALA A 152 1.86 -5.05 -5.73
N SER A 153 2.91 -4.47 -6.31
CA SER A 153 3.27 -4.67 -7.71
C SER A 153 3.97 -6.01 -7.97
N LEU A 154 4.87 -6.44 -7.09
CA LEU A 154 5.63 -7.70 -7.25
C LEU A 154 4.79 -8.93 -6.89
N GLY A 155 3.90 -8.83 -5.91
CA GLY A 155 3.11 -9.93 -5.37
C GLY A 155 2.32 -10.70 -6.44
N PRO A 156 1.54 -10.03 -7.30
CA PRO A 156 0.85 -10.70 -8.40
C PRO A 156 1.79 -11.38 -9.40
N ILE A 157 2.98 -10.82 -9.67
CA ILE A 157 3.99 -11.47 -10.54
C ILE A 157 4.46 -12.77 -9.88
N CYS A 158 4.86 -12.70 -8.61
CA CYS A 158 5.28 -13.86 -7.84
C CYS A 158 4.19 -14.93 -7.79
N GLN A 159 2.92 -14.55 -7.67
CA GLN A 159 1.79 -15.49 -7.71
C GLN A 159 1.61 -16.13 -9.09
N LEU A 160 1.70 -15.38 -10.18
CA LEU A 160 1.63 -15.93 -11.54
C LEU A 160 2.74 -16.98 -11.75
N LEU A 161 3.97 -16.65 -11.33
CA LEU A 161 5.13 -17.55 -11.45
C LEU A 161 5.00 -18.79 -10.56
N SER A 162 4.53 -18.61 -9.31
CA SER A 162 4.44 -19.72 -8.34
C SER A 162 3.27 -20.66 -8.63
N ARG A 163 2.14 -20.13 -9.12
CA ARG A 163 0.93 -20.92 -9.42
C ARG A 163 0.95 -21.51 -10.83
N ASN A 164 1.83 -21.02 -11.72
CA ASN A 164 1.82 -21.33 -13.16
C ASN A 164 0.42 -21.22 -13.77
N SER A 165 -0.36 -20.23 -13.34
CA SER A 165 -1.76 -20.03 -13.69
C SER A 165 -2.15 -18.57 -13.54
N THR A 166 -3.05 -18.09 -14.40
CA THR A 166 -3.64 -16.75 -14.30
C THR A 166 -4.79 -16.66 -13.29
N ARG A 167 -5.13 -17.77 -12.62
CA ARG A 167 -6.17 -17.79 -11.59
C ARG A 167 -5.82 -16.86 -10.43
N GLY A 168 -6.74 -15.96 -10.12
CA GLY A 168 -6.66 -14.95 -9.08
C GLY A 168 -6.02 -13.66 -9.58
N ALA A 169 -5.46 -13.61 -10.79
CA ALA A 169 -4.88 -12.40 -11.36
C ALA A 169 -5.92 -11.58 -12.13
N SER A 170 -5.83 -10.25 -12.03
CA SER A 170 -6.71 -9.33 -12.75
C SER A 170 -5.89 -8.21 -13.37
N ILE A 171 -6.01 -8.04 -14.68
CA ILE A 171 -5.28 -6.98 -15.40
C ILE A 171 -5.83 -5.60 -15.04
N LEU A 172 -7.11 -5.51 -14.65
CA LEU A 172 -7.71 -4.28 -14.14
C LEU A 172 -7.06 -3.85 -12.82
N THR A 173 -6.81 -4.80 -11.91
CA THR A 173 -6.05 -4.57 -10.66
C THR A 173 -4.68 -3.97 -10.99
N TRP A 174 -4.00 -4.53 -11.98
CA TRP A 174 -2.70 -4.04 -12.46
C TRP A 174 -2.75 -2.63 -13.07
N TYR A 175 -3.70 -2.36 -13.96
CA TYR A 175 -3.85 -1.03 -14.58
C TYR A 175 -4.20 0.06 -13.57
N VAL A 176 -4.89 -0.30 -12.49
CA VAL A 176 -5.22 0.63 -11.40
C VAL A 176 -4.02 0.83 -10.45
N PHE A 177 -3.13 -0.15 -10.33
CA PHE A 177 -1.88 -0.04 -9.55
C PHE A 177 -0.85 0.92 -10.17
N VAL A 178 -0.68 0.93 -11.49
CA VAL A 178 0.39 1.71 -12.17
C VAL A 178 0.26 3.24 -11.96
N PRO A 179 -0.93 3.86 -12.03
CA PRO A 179 -1.10 5.28 -11.71
C PRO A 179 -0.86 5.63 -10.23
N SER A 180 -0.92 4.64 -9.33
CA SER A 180 -0.75 4.83 -7.88
C SER A 180 0.70 5.09 -7.46
N ILE A 181 1.65 4.95 -8.39
CA ILE A 181 3.10 5.13 -8.18
C ILE A 181 3.49 6.60 -8.00
N PHE A 182 2.74 7.53 -8.61
CA PHE A 182 3.17 8.92 -8.80
C PHE A 182 2.80 9.97 -7.73
N PRO A 183 1.79 9.82 -6.85
CA PRO A 183 1.40 10.91 -5.95
C PRO A 183 2.01 10.96 -4.57
N ARG A 184 2.84 9.99 -4.15
CA ARG A 184 3.30 10.00 -2.75
C ARG A 184 4.36 11.06 -2.46
N PHE A 185 4.87 11.81 -3.45
CA PHE A 185 5.84 12.89 -3.20
C PHE A 185 5.18 14.05 -2.45
N PRO A 186 5.58 14.34 -1.20
CA PRO A 186 5.19 15.56 -0.54
C PRO A 186 6.05 16.68 -1.15
N VAL A 187 5.57 17.30 -2.23
CA VAL A 187 6.22 18.48 -2.81
C VAL A 187 6.18 19.65 -1.80
N SER A 188 5.18 19.71 -0.92
CA SER A 188 5.04 20.78 0.06
C SER A 188 5.99 20.67 1.25
N ASP A 189 6.20 19.46 1.79
CA ASP A 189 6.87 19.29 3.09
C ASP A 189 8.38 19.19 2.96
N THR A 190 8.87 18.70 1.82
CA THR A 190 10.31 18.78 1.50
C THR A 190 10.77 20.22 1.27
N LEU A 191 9.93 21.11 0.71
CA LEU A 191 10.32 22.52 0.54
C LEU A 191 10.46 23.28 1.86
N ASN A 192 9.68 22.92 2.89
CA ASN A 192 9.74 23.58 4.19
C ASN A 192 10.86 23.05 5.10
N ALA A 193 11.41 21.86 4.82
CA ALA A 193 12.48 21.25 5.63
C ALA A 193 13.90 21.63 5.17
N TYR A 194 14.05 22.22 3.98
CA TYR A 194 15.32 22.66 3.40
C TYR A 194 15.46 24.20 3.27
N LEU A 195 14.54 24.96 3.90
CA LEU A 195 14.59 26.42 4.10
C LEU A 195 14.52 26.73 5.60
#